data_AF-A0A7S2ASA5-F1
#
_entry.id   AF-A0A7S2ASA5-F1
#
_cell.length_a   1.000
_cell.length_b   1.000
_cell.length_c   1.000
_cell.angle_alpha   90.00
_cell.angle_beta   90.00
_cell.angle_gamma   90.00
#
_symmetry.space_group_name_H-M   'P 1'
#
loop_
_entity.id
_entity.type
_entity.pdbx_description
1 polymer ?
#
loop_
_entity_poly.entity_id
_entity_poly.type
_entity_poly.pdbx_seq_one_letter_code
_entity_poly.pdbx_strand_id
1 'polypeptide(L)'
;LDADEDERGFSWDRDREVPAAPELPPGTKPALSILLEPGSLLVFSGDAFIHHRHGIAAKDEDEIGPHIRNAKELGLSNGDSLPRSRRVSLTIRHLLPRCTCSSLV
;
A
#
# COMPACT_ATOMS: atom_id res chain seq x y z
N LEU A 1 33.33 -16.37 -6.04
CA LEU A 1 32.71 -15.39 -6.95
C LEU A 1 31.31 -15.17 -6.43
N ASP A 2 31.29 -14.41 -5.34
CA ASP A 2 30.30 -13.45 -4.87
C ASP A 2 28.85 -13.70 -5.29
N ALA A 3 28.11 -14.29 -4.36
CA ALA A 3 26.66 -14.14 -4.27
C ALA A 3 26.35 -12.69 -3.84
N ASP A 4 26.49 -11.77 -4.78
CA ASP A 4 25.70 -10.54 -4.78
C ASP A 4 24.24 -10.98 -5.07
N GLU A 5 23.61 -11.61 -4.08
CA GLU A 5 22.15 -11.70 -4.04
C GLU A 5 21.66 -10.26 -3.93
N ASP A 6 21.21 -9.77 -5.07
CA ASP A 6 20.58 -8.48 -5.33
C ASP A 6 19.81 -7.97 -4.10
N GLU A 7 20.45 -7.15 -3.25
CA GLU A 7 19.82 -6.52 -2.06
C GLU A 7 18.63 -5.62 -2.42
N ARG A 8 18.34 -5.47 -3.72
CA ARG A 8 17.22 -4.73 -4.30
C ARG A 8 16.18 -5.65 -4.98
N GLY A 9 16.33 -6.97 -4.85
CA GLY A 9 15.43 -7.96 -5.41
C GLY A 9 14.09 -7.99 -4.69
N PHE A 10 13.00 -7.97 -5.44
CA PHE A 10 11.67 -8.30 -4.90
C PHE A 10 11.61 -9.81 -4.65
N SER A 11 11.33 -10.22 -3.42
CA SER A 11 10.94 -11.60 -3.12
C SER A 11 9.44 -11.80 -3.38
N TRP A 12 9.03 -13.03 -3.68
CA TRP A 12 7.64 -13.37 -4.01
C TRP A 12 7.05 -14.27 -2.92
N ASP A 13 5.94 -13.85 -2.32
CA ASP A 13 5.13 -14.69 -1.44
C ASP A 13 4.34 -15.68 -2.31
N ARG A 14 4.77 -16.95 -2.30
CA ARG A 14 4.18 -18.01 -3.13
C ARG A 14 2.82 -18.48 -2.63
N ASP A 15 2.57 -18.39 -1.32
CA ASP A 15 1.30 -18.86 -0.74
C ASP A 15 0.18 -17.87 -1.05
N ARG A 16 0.52 -16.57 -1.12
CA ARG A 16 -0.43 -15.49 -1.39
C ARG A 16 -0.39 -14.96 -2.83
N GLU A 17 0.56 -15.45 -3.62
CA GLU A 17 0.82 -15.00 -5.00
C GLU A 17 0.98 -13.48 -5.14
N VAL A 18 1.73 -12.86 -4.22
CA VAL A 18 2.01 -11.41 -4.25
C VAL A 18 3.50 -11.13 -4.07
N PRO A 19 3.99 -9.95 -4.47
CA PRO A 19 5.29 -9.47 -4.01
C PRO A 19 5.33 -9.47 -2.47
N ALA A 20 6.36 -10.07 -1.90
CA ALA A 20 6.53 -10.07 -0.46
C ALA A 20 6.75 -8.64 0.04
N ALA A 21 6.09 -8.29 1.14
CA ALA A 21 6.36 -7.03 1.80
C ALA A 21 7.78 -7.08 2.39
N PRO A 22 8.54 -5.98 2.34
CA PRO A 22 9.82 -5.92 3.03
C PRO A 22 9.62 -6.12 4.53
N GLU A 23 10.57 -6.77 5.19
CA GLU A 23 10.55 -6.86 6.65
C GLU A 23 10.66 -5.45 7.24
N LEU A 24 9.67 -5.08 8.06
CA LEU A 24 9.66 -3.82 8.78
C LEU A 24 10.17 -4.04 10.20
N PRO A 25 10.86 -3.06 10.80
CA PRO A 25 11.28 -3.15 12.19
C PRO A 25 10.10 -3.53 13.12
N PRO A 26 10.33 -4.34 14.16
CA PRO A 26 9.28 -4.72 15.09
C PRO A 26 8.55 -3.50 15.67
N GLY A 27 7.22 -3.55 15.72
CA GLY A 27 6.38 -2.47 16.22
C GLY A 27 6.13 -1.33 15.21
N THR A 28 6.67 -1.40 13.99
CA THR A 28 6.30 -0.47 12.91
C THR A 28 4.80 -0.56 12.63
N LYS A 29 4.11 0.57 12.73
CA LYS A 29 2.68 0.68 12.43
C LYS A 29 2.46 1.72 11.33
N PRO A 30 1.45 1.53 10.46
CA PRO A 30 1.05 2.57 9.53
C PRO A 30 0.68 3.86 10.27
N ALA A 31 1.09 5.01 9.75
CA ALA A 31 0.64 6.31 10.25
C ALA A 31 -0.89 6.50 10.07
N LEU A 32 -1.43 5.85 9.04
CA LEU A 32 -2.84 5.90 8.67
C LEU A 32 -3.29 4.53 8.16
N SER A 33 -4.48 4.11 8.57
CA SER A 33 -5.20 2.97 7.99
C SER A 33 -6.63 3.41 7.67
N ILE A 34 -7.09 3.10 6.46
CA ILE A 34 -8.39 3.49 5.92
C ILE A 34 -8.98 2.33 5.11
N LEU A 35 -10.30 2.22 5.11
CA LEU A 35 -11.05 1.31 4.24
C LEU A 35 -11.43 2.03 2.96
N LEU A 36 -11.28 1.36 1.83
CA LEU A 36 -11.61 1.90 0.50
C LEU A 36 -12.80 1.15 -0.10
N GLU A 37 -13.99 1.72 0.03
CA GLU A 37 -15.22 1.17 -0.53
C GLU A 37 -15.22 1.13 -2.07
N PRO A 38 -16.04 0.27 -2.71
CA PRO A 38 -16.25 0.29 -4.15
C PRO A 38 -16.67 1.68 -4.65
N GLY A 39 -15.99 2.21 -5.68
CA GLY A 39 -16.28 3.53 -6.24
C GLY A 39 -15.76 4.72 -5.41
N SER A 40 -15.13 4.47 -4.25
CA SER A 40 -14.45 5.53 -3.48
C SER A 40 -13.26 6.13 -4.25
N LEU A 41 -12.97 7.40 -3.96
CA LEU A 41 -11.81 8.11 -4.49
C LEU A 41 -10.85 8.46 -3.34
N LEU A 42 -9.62 7.95 -3.41
CA LEU A 42 -8.53 8.34 -2.52
C LEU A 42 -7.61 9.32 -3.25
N VAL A 43 -7.49 10.55 -2.71
CA VAL A 43 -6.52 11.55 -3.16
C VAL A 43 -5.52 11.78 -2.03
N PHE A 44 -4.24 11.66 -2.34
CA PHE A 44 -3.15 11.99 -1.42
C PHE A 44 -2.04 12.70 -2.18
N SER A 45 -1.38 13.65 -1.52
CA SER A 45 -0.40 14.56 -2.12
C SER A 45 0.64 14.99 -1.09
N GLY A 46 1.71 15.65 -1.55
CA GLY A 46 2.76 16.17 -0.68
C GLY A 46 3.44 15.06 0.11
N ASP A 47 3.56 15.23 1.42
CA ASP A 47 4.29 14.33 2.31
C ASP A 47 3.78 12.87 2.27
N ALA A 48 2.45 12.69 2.26
CA ALA A 48 1.81 11.38 2.17
C ALA A 48 2.14 10.64 0.86
N PHE A 49 2.43 11.37 -0.21
CA PHE A 49 2.81 10.77 -1.50
C PHE A 49 4.33 10.55 -1.61
N ILE A 50 5.14 11.46 -1.08
CA ILE A 50 6.60 11.46 -1.29
C ILE A 50 7.32 10.58 -0.26
N HIS A 51 6.96 10.66 1.02
CA HIS A 51 7.73 10.05 2.11
C HIS A 51 7.05 8.87 2.77
N HIS A 52 5.72 8.75 2.66
CA HIS A 52 4.99 7.65 3.24
C HIS A 52 4.82 6.47 2.28
N ARG A 53 5.27 5.29 2.71
CA ARG A 53 4.93 4.03 2.06
C ARG A 53 3.48 3.68 2.37
N HIS A 54 2.76 3.25 1.34
CA HIS A 54 1.41 2.73 1.44
C HIS A 54 1.37 1.33 0.83
N GLY A 55 0.45 0.50 1.31
CA GLY A 55 0.32 -0.86 0.85
C GLY A 55 -1.02 -1.46 1.25
N ILE A 56 -1.35 -2.55 0.59
CA ILE A 56 -2.52 -3.37 0.89
C ILE A 56 -1.97 -4.73 1.32
N ALA A 57 -2.22 -5.14 2.56
CA ALA A 57 -1.77 -6.43 3.05
C ALA A 57 -2.48 -7.55 2.28
N ALA A 58 -1.76 -8.57 1.80
CA ALA A 58 -2.36 -9.73 1.16
C ALA A 58 -3.02 -10.64 2.22
N LYS A 59 -4.34 -10.54 2.34
CA LYS A 59 -5.21 -11.25 3.28
C LYS A 59 -6.59 -11.41 2.65
N ASP A 60 -7.35 -12.39 3.14
CA ASP A 60 -8.71 -12.68 2.66
C ASP A 60 -9.79 -11.90 3.40
N GLU A 61 -9.48 -11.32 4.55
CA GLU A 61 -10.41 -10.52 5.36
C GLU A 61 -9.70 -9.35 6.05
N ASP A 62 -10.46 -8.29 6.33
CA ASP A 62 -10.03 -7.13 7.10
C ASP A 62 -10.76 -7.12 8.45
N GLU A 63 -10.00 -7.19 9.55
CA GLU A 63 -10.53 -7.02 10.91
C GLU A 63 -10.61 -5.53 11.25
N ILE A 64 -11.79 -5.08 11.64
CA ILE A 64 -12.03 -3.68 11.97
C ILE A 64 -11.54 -3.40 13.38
N GLY A 65 -10.55 -2.51 13.48
CA GLY A 65 -10.00 -2.08 14.76
C GLY A 65 -9.94 -0.56 14.90
N PRO A 66 -9.57 -0.07 16.09
CA PRO A 66 -9.56 1.37 16.40
C PRO A 66 -8.54 2.18 15.59
N HIS A 67 -7.66 1.52 14.85
CA HIS A 67 -6.66 2.13 14.00
C HIS A 67 -7.21 2.52 12.61
N ILE A 68 -8.38 2.01 12.22
CA ILE A 68 -9.03 2.32 10.95
C ILE A 68 -9.80 3.63 11.09
N ARG A 69 -9.33 4.68 10.42
CA ARG A 69 -9.82 6.04 10.67
C ARG A 69 -11.27 6.25 10.25
N ASN A 70 -11.67 5.70 9.11
CA ASN A 70 -13.00 5.95 8.54
C ASN A 70 -14.05 4.89 8.91
N ALA A 71 -13.73 3.90 9.74
CA ALA A 71 -14.65 2.81 10.07
C ALA A 71 -16.01 3.31 10.60
N LYS A 72 -15.99 4.33 11.47
CA LYS A 72 -17.21 4.90 12.04
C LYS A 72 -18.09 5.59 10.98
N GLU A 73 -17.50 6.29 10.02
CA GLU A 73 -18.24 6.93 8.93
C GLU A 73 -18.86 5.90 7.98
N LEU A 74 -18.25 4.72 7.88
CA LEU A 74 -18.76 3.58 7.12
C LEU A 74 -19.79 2.73 7.89
N GLY A 75 -20.14 3.10 9.12
CA GLY A 75 -21.08 2.34 9.95
C GLY A 75 -20.52 1.02 10.50
N LEU A 76 -19.19 0.87 10.53
CA LEU A 76 -18.50 -0.31 11.02
C LEU A 76 -18.10 -0.17 12.49
N SER A 77 -18.07 -1.30 13.19
CA SER A 77 -17.72 -1.41 14.60
C SER A 77 -16.40 -2.17 14.79
N ASN A 78 -15.71 -1.89 15.90
CA ASN A 78 -14.50 -2.64 16.25
C ASN A 78 -14.88 -4.11 16.50
N GLY A 79 -14.11 -5.03 15.89
CA GLY A 79 -14.37 -6.47 15.92
C GLY A 79 -15.15 -6.99 14.72
N ASP A 80 -15.66 -6.12 13.84
CA ASP A 80 -16.24 -6.55 12.58
C ASP A 80 -15.16 -7.22 11.71
N SER A 81 -15.54 -8.27 10.98
CA SER A 81 -14.67 -8.88 9.95
C SER A 81 -15.30 -8.67 8.58
N LEU A 82 -14.53 -8.11 7.66
CA LEU A 82 -14.95 -7.87 6.28
C LEU A 82 -14.24 -8.84 5.33
N PRO A 83 -14.94 -9.84 4.77
CA PRO A 83 -14.34 -10.71 3.76
C PRO A 83 -14.07 -9.92 2.49
N ARG A 84 -12.90 -10.14 1.90
CA ARG A 84 -12.50 -9.51 0.65
C ARG A 84 -13.06 -10.29 -0.53
N SER A 85 -13.39 -9.54 -1.56
CA SER A 85 -13.70 -10.06 -2.88
C SER A 85 -12.80 -9.40 -3.91
N ARG A 86 -12.92 -9.80 -5.18
CA ARG A 86 -12.15 -9.19 -6.26
C ARG A 86 -12.44 -7.69 -6.32
N ARG A 87 -11.39 -6.89 -6.11
CA ARG A 87 -11.43 -5.43 -6.19
C ARG A 87 -10.58 -4.94 -7.37
N VAL A 88 -11.07 -3.92 -8.06
CA VAL A 88 -10.34 -3.21 -9.12
C VAL A 88 -10.19 -1.75 -8.70
N SER A 89 -8.98 -1.21 -8.82
CA SER A 89 -8.72 0.23 -8.63
C SER A 89 -8.03 0.83 -9.84
N LEU A 90 -8.35 2.10 -10.09
CA LEU A 90 -7.68 2.92 -11.08
C LEU A 90 -6.80 3.96 -10.38
N THR A 91 -5.49 3.91 -10.62
CA THR A 91 -4.55 4.89 -10.08
C THR A 91 -4.16 5.87 -11.19
N ILE A 92 -4.46 7.15 -10.98
CA ILE A 92 -4.09 8.23 -11.89
C ILE A 92 -3.02 9.08 -11.20
N ARG A 93 -1.91 9.34 -11.91
CA ARG A 93 -0.85 10.22 -11.43
C ARG A 93 -0.36 11.12 -12.55
N HIS A 94 0.00 12.35 -12.20
CA HIS A 94 0.75 13.19 -13.10
C HIS A 94 2.22 12.74 -13.06
N LEU A 95 2.68 12.10 -14.13
CA LEU A 95 4.10 11.86 -14.33
C LEU A 95 4.72 13.18 -14.78
N LEU A 96 5.52 13.81 -13.92
CA LEU A 96 6.41 14.87 -14.40
C LEU A 96 7.29 14.27 -15.50
N PRO A 97 7.54 15.01 -16.60
CA PRO A 97 8.45 14.54 -17.64
C PRO A 97 9.77 14.17 -16.97
N ARG A 98 10.26 12.93 -17.18
CA ARG A 98 11.63 12.59 -16.82
C ARG A 98 12.51 13.65 -17.50
N CYS A 99 13.34 14.35 -16.73
CA CYS A 99 14.26 15.33 -17.27
C CYS A 99 14.90 14.75 -18.53
N THR A 100 14.64 15.35 -19.69
CA THR A 100 15.52 15.20 -20.83
C THR A 100 16.88 15.64 -20.32
N CYS A 101 17.79 14.70 -20.08
CA CYS A 101 19.20 15.03 -19.99
C CYS A 101 19.55 15.72 -21.31
N SER A 102 19.49 17.04 -21.35
CA SER A 102 20.26 17.78 -22.33
C SER A 102 21.70 17.45 -21.99
N SER A 103 22.33 16.58 -22.78
CA SER A 103 23.78 16.56 -22.86
C SER A 103 24.19 17.99 -23.18
N LEU A 104 24.73 18.69 -22.19
CA LEU A 104 25.42 19.95 -22.42
C LEU A 104 26.58 19.61 -23.36
N VAL A 105 26.46 20.10 -24.59
CA VAL A 105 27.50 20.10 -25.63
C VAL A 105 28.49 21.21 -25.30
#